data_AF-A0A8H2JLH5-F1
#
_entry.id   AF-A0A8H2JLH5-F1
#
_cell.length_a   1.000
_cell.length_b   1.000
_cell.length_c   1.000
_cell.angle_alpha   90.00
_cell.angle_beta   90.00
_cell.angle_gamma   90.00
#
_symmetry.space_group_name_H-M   'P 1'
#
loop_
_entity.id
_entity.type
_entity.pdbx_description
1 polymer ?
#
loop_
_entity_poly.entity_id
_entity_poly.type
_entity_poly.pdbx_seq_one_letter_code
_entity_poly.pdbx_strand_id
1 'polypeptide(L)'
;MNNAKPTPTYTYNGKVTVAISGTGNNATYTVDQDINITEDAYLAEPKTTKTTVKLVAVVNEFSDTIVDTDTETGNGYQWRSQGDASINIALSGKVSTDSITMAVNDGSKVIAALSVDEEGRESQTTSWSEEDSGLLKVTGVDAALTVTIAQVASTEVTDPISFEGKLALAAELLSMQYNENNQYESSQNGDNYTSSNTDQGSETISVDGLTASLSGKFSNSANSLEASVALAVSGFKETCSWNNEWTYTPATGHSDDCSLPDETAEQYASASISARLSFDVDGIEDDVALVADIERTGLESGIASIDLTYGGKLLDFDFNTNDIVEVVGVTDTTTTIKGTLTNHNGVILTVTNVEVDYETGSDKADTSVTTGVISVEGEQFATVSDNGIVTFSDGTFVSL
;
A
#
# COMPACT_ATOMS: atom_id res chain seq x y z
N MET A 1 11.20 -23.01 50.43
CA MET A 1 10.45 -23.59 49.30
C MET A 1 10.02 -22.44 48.42
N ASN A 2 10.64 -22.28 47.24
CA ASN A 2 10.23 -21.26 46.27
C ASN A 2 8.97 -21.77 45.56
N ASN A 3 7.79 -21.33 46.02
CA ASN A 3 6.57 -21.45 45.25
C ASN A 3 6.59 -20.38 44.14
N ALA A 4 7.32 -20.65 43.06
CA ALA A 4 7.10 -19.92 41.82
C ALA A 4 5.66 -20.22 41.39
N LYS A 5 4.82 -19.18 41.29
CA LYS A 5 3.49 -19.33 40.69
C LYS A 5 3.67 -19.94 39.29
N PRO A 6 2.87 -20.94 38.89
CA PRO A 6 2.96 -21.49 37.54
C PRO A 6 2.72 -20.37 36.52
N THR A 7 3.62 -20.26 35.55
CA THR A 7 3.47 -19.34 34.41
C THR A 7 2.19 -19.72 33.66
N PRO A 8 1.24 -18.80 33.44
CA PRO A 8 0.07 -19.06 32.61
C PRO A 8 0.51 -19.57 31.23
N THR A 9 -0.10 -20.67 30.78
CA THR A 9 0.16 -21.24 29.46
C THR A 9 -1.13 -21.40 28.68
N TYR A 10 -1.10 -21.10 27.39
CA TYR A 10 -2.15 -21.46 26.44
C TYR A 10 -1.63 -22.52 25.48
N THR A 11 -2.41 -23.58 25.24
CA THR A 11 -2.04 -24.64 24.29
C THR A 11 -3.01 -24.65 23.12
N TYR A 12 -2.55 -24.28 21.94
CA TYR A 12 -3.33 -24.34 20.71
C TYR A 12 -3.33 -25.77 20.16
N ASN A 13 -4.53 -26.36 20.01
CA ASN A 13 -4.75 -27.70 19.43
C ASN A 13 -3.87 -28.83 20.02
N GLY A 14 -3.42 -28.69 21.28
CA GLY A 14 -2.53 -29.66 21.92
C GLY A 14 -1.11 -29.73 21.34
N LYS A 15 -0.72 -28.82 20.42
CA LYS A 15 0.55 -28.89 19.67
C LYS A 15 1.52 -27.76 20.00
N VAL A 16 1.04 -26.53 20.16
CA VAL A 16 1.87 -25.35 20.45
C VAL A 16 1.48 -24.80 21.82
N THR A 17 2.45 -24.68 22.72
CA THR A 17 2.31 -24.10 24.04
C THR A 17 2.95 -22.72 24.07
N VAL A 18 2.16 -21.72 24.40
CA VAL A 18 2.59 -20.33 24.59
C VAL A 18 2.68 -20.06 26.09
N ALA A 19 3.87 -19.78 26.59
CA ALA A 19 4.09 -19.27 27.93
C ALA A 19 3.82 -17.75 27.94
N ILE A 20 2.99 -17.30 28.88
CA ILE A 20 2.64 -15.89 29.04
C ILE A 20 3.20 -15.42 30.38
N SER A 21 3.99 -14.35 30.37
CA SER A 21 4.51 -13.73 31.58
C SER A 21 4.35 -12.21 31.51
N GLY A 22 4.23 -11.53 32.66
CA GLY A 22 4.00 -10.09 32.68
C GLY A 22 3.12 -9.65 33.84
N THR A 23 3.03 -8.34 34.05
CA THR A 23 2.16 -7.70 35.05
C THR A 23 1.59 -6.41 34.47
N GLY A 24 0.27 -6.22 34.61
CA GLY A 24 -0.40 -5.05 34.05
C GLY A 24 -0.39 -5.10 32.52
N ASN A 25 -0.01 -3.98 31.90
CA ASN A 25 -0.05 -3.76 30.45
C ASN A 25 1.17 -4.34 29.70
N ASN A 26 2.18 -4.81 30.43
CA ASN A 26 3.37 -5.41 29.82
C ASN A 26 3.25 -6.93 29.86
N ALA A 27 3.30 -7.56 28.68
CA ALA A 27 3.20 -9.00 28.52
C ALA A 27 4.29 -9.53 27.57
N THR A 28 4.85 -10.68 27.91
CA THR A 28 5.76 -11.45 27.07
C THR A 28 5.12 -12.80 26.77
N TYR A 29 5.03 -13.12 25.49
CA TYR A 29 4.57 -14.38 24.95
C TYR A 29 5.78 -15.14 24.41
N THR A 30 5.94 -16.40 24.82
CA THR A 30 7.08 -17.21 24.41
C THR A 30 6.64 -18.59 24.00
N VAL A 31 7.14 -19.05 22.86
CA VAL A 31 7.09 -20.45 22.44
C VAL A 31 8.54 -20.95 22.46
N ASP A 32 8.85 -21.92 23.31
CA ASP A 32 10.15 -22.64 23.30
C ASP A 32 9.87 -24.14 23.43
N GLN A 33 9.80 -24.83 22.29
CA GLN A 33 9.51 -26.25 22.24
C GLN A 33 9.95 -26.91 20.94
N ASP A 34 10.11 -28.23 21.00
CA ASP A 34 10.27 -29.07 19.81
C ASP A 34 8.90 -29.57 19.32
N ILE A 35 8.67 -29.46 18.02
CA ILE A 35 7.48 -29.95 17.34
C ILE A 35 7.92 -30.88 16.21
N ASN A 36 7.24 -32.01 16.09
CA ASN A 36 7.39 -32.88 14.94
C ASN A 36 6.32 -32.48 13.90
N ILE A 37 6.77 -31.95 12.77
CA ILE A 37 5.90 -31.64 11.64
C ILE A 37 5.95 -32.84 10.70
N THR A 38 4.83 -33.52 10.56
CA THR A 38 4.66 -34.62 9.60
C THR A 38 3.92 -34.06 8.39
N GLU A 39 4.53 -34.15 7.22
CA GLU A 39 3.86 -33.80 5.96
C GLU A 39 2.77 -34.85 5.66
N ASP A 40 1.51 -34.41 5.53
CA ASP A 40 0.38 -35.32 5.38
C ASP A 40 0.14 -35.75 3.90
N ALA A 41 0.14 -37.07 3.73
CA ALA A 41 -0.61 -37.94 2.80
C ALA A 41 -0.36 -37.99 1.28
N TYR A 42 0.38 -37.08 0.62
CA TYR A 42 0.63 -37.21 -0.84
C TYR A 42 2.01 -37.77 -1.24
N LEU A 43 2.89 -38.01 -0.25
CA LEU A 43 4.18 -38.66 -0.47
C LEU A 43 4.10 -40.15 -0.11
N ALA A 44 4.80 -40.99 -0.87
CA ALA A 44 4.83 -42.44 -0.67
C ALA A 44 5.36 -42.84 0.73
N GLU A 45 6.14 -41.96 1.36
CA GLU A 45 6.62 -42.11 2.73
C GLU A 45 6.46 -40.77 3.48
N PRO A 46 5.63 -40.68 4.53
CA PRO A 46 5.46 -39.46 5.31
C PRO A 46 6.78 -39.11 6.01
N LYS A 47 7.35 -37.96 5.68
CA LYS A 47 8.55 -37.44 6.34
C LYS A 47 8.14 -36.66 7.58
N THR A 48 8.72 -37.01 8.72
CA THR A 48 8.58 -36.24 9.96
C THR A 48 9.85 -35.44 10.18
N THR A 49 9.72 -34.12 10.22
CA THR A 49 10.83 -33.20 10.45
C THR A 49 10.75 -32.67 11.87
N LYS A 50 11.80 -32.92 12.65
CA LYS A 50 11.94 -32.31 13.98
C LYS A 50 12.22 -30.83 13.79
N THR A 51 11.37 -30.00 14.40
CA THR A 51 11.43 -28.54 14.29
C THR A 51 11.53 -27.95 15.69
N THR A 52 12.59 -27.21 15.97
CA THR A 52 12.73 -26.45 17.21
C THR A 52 12.17 -25.05 16.98
N VAL A 53 11.19 -24.65 17.78
CA VAL A 53 10.53 -23.34 17.71
C VAL A 53 10.90 -22.54 18.94
N LYS A 54 11.46 -21.34 18.71
CA LYS A 54 11.84 -20.38 19.75
C LYS A 54 11.37 -18.99 19.35
N LEU A 55 10.14 -18.63 19.66
CA LEU A 55 9.54 -17.33 19.28
C LEU A 55 9.20 -16.53 20.53
N VAL A 56 9.42 -15.22 20.46
CA VAL A 56 9.16 -14.27 21.54
C VAL A 56 8.43 -13.06 20.96
N ALA A 57 7.31 -12.69 21.58
CA ALA A 57 6.66 -11.41 21.39
C ALA A 57 6.63 -10.66 22.73
N VAL A 58 7.07 -9.41 22.74
CA VAL A 58 7.12 -8.56 23.93
C VAL A 58 6.26 -7.33 23.68
N VAL A 59 5.20 -7.17 24.45
CA VAL A 59 4.42 -5.93 24.53
C VAL A 59 5.24 -4.95 25.38
N ASN A 60 5.97 -4.08 24.70
CA ASN A 60 6.79 -3.04 25.33
C ASN A 60 5.94 -1.89 25.86
N GLU A 61 4.86 -1.60 25.15
CA GLU A 61 3.90 -0.57 25.50
C GLU A 61 2.49 -1.05 25.14
N PHE A 62 1.58 -0.87 26.09
CA PHE A 62 0.15 -0.93 25.85
C PHE A 62 -0.51 0.13 26.71
N SER A 63 -1.26 1.02 26.07
CA SER A 63 -2.08 2.01 26.75
C SER A 63 -3.49 1.98 26.18
N ASP A 64 -4.45 2.21 27.06
CA ASP A 64 -5.85 2.34 26.71
C ASP A 64 -6.46 3.33 27.70
N THR A 65 -6.91 4.46 27.17
CA THR A 65 -7.56 5.54 27.89
C THR A 65 -8.92 5.87 27.31
N ILE A 66 -9.42 5.03 26.39
CA ILE A 66 -10.72 5.21 25.77
C ILE A 66 -11.78 5.01 26.84
N VAL A 67 -12.65 5.99 26.98
CA VAL A 67 -13.77 5.97 27.92
C VAL A 67 -15.04 6.20 27.15
N ASP A 68 -15.98 5.27 27.33
CA ASP A 68 -17.35 5.41 26.90
C ASP A 68 -18.17 6.03 28.03
N THR A 69 -18.93 7.07 27.70
CA THR A 69 -19.85 7.73 28.63
C THR A 69 -21.22 7.90 27.98
N ASP A 70 -22.25 7.48 28.71
CA ASP A 70 -23.63 7.59 28.28
C ASP A 70 -24.45 8.36 29.31
N THR A 71 -25.35 9.22 28.87
CA THR A 71 -26.25 10.01 29.71
C THR A 71 -27.67 10.01 29.16
N GLU A 72 -28.60 9.45 29.91
CA GLU A 72 -30.04 9.59 29.64
C GLU A 72 -30.52 10.99 30.08
N THR A 73 -31.16 11.72 29.18
CA THR A 73 -31.76 13.04 29.44
C THR A 73 -33.27 13.03 29.21
N GLY A 74 -34.00 12.38 30.13
CA GLY A 74 -35.46 12.35 30.14
C GLY A 74 -36.05 11.62 28.93
N ASN A 75 -36.17 12.34 27.81
CA ASN A 75 -36.68 11.88 26.53
C ASN A 75 -35.57 11.70 25.47
N GLY A 76 -34.30 11.79 25.85
CA GLY A 76 -33.16 11.63 24.94
C GLY A 76 -32.02 10.84 25.56
N TYR A 77 -31.04 10.54 24.73
CA TYR A 77 -29.84 9.78 25.05
C TYR A 77 -28.64 10.52 24.45
N GLN A 78 -27.55 10.62 25.19
CA GLN A 78 -26.29 11.14 24.66
C GLN A 78 -25.19 10.13 24.99
N TRP A 79 -24.36 9.82 24.01
CA TRP A 79 -23.20 8.96 24.17
C TRP A 79 -21.94 9.69 23.70
N ARG A 80 -20.80 9.31 24.26
CA ARG A 80 -19.48 9.80 23.84
C ARG A 80 -18.44 8.73 24.09
N SER A 81 -17.60 8.46 23.10
CA SER A 81 -16.37 7.67 23.24
C SER A 81 -15.18 8.58 23.00
N GLN A 82 -14.29 8.72 23.98
CA GLN A 82 -13.10 9.56 23.83
C GLN A 82 -11.89 8.95 24.51
N GLY A 83 -10.76 8.99 23.82
CA GLY A 83 -9.45 8.70 24.39
C GLY A 83 -8.48 8.15 23.37
N ASP A 84 -7.34 7.71 23.87
CA ASP A 84 -6.26 7.16 23.06
C ASP A 84 -5.91 5.74 23.50
N ALA A 85 -5.48 4.91 22.55
CA ALA A 85 -4.88 3.62 22.79
C ALA A 85 -3.58 3.48 21.99
N SER A 86 -2.58 2.80 22.54
CA SER A 86 -1.31 2.52 21.85
C SER A 86 -0.87 1.09 22.05
N ILE A 87 -0.19 0.54 21.06
CA ILE A 87 0.43 -0.77 21.13
C ILE A 87 1.84 -0.72 20.54
N ASN A 88 2.78 -1.37 21.22
CA ASN A 88 4.16 -1.57 20.74
C ASN A 88 4.58 -2.99 21.07
N ILE A 89 4.67 -3.83 20.04
CA ILE A 89 5.08 -5.23 20.16
C ILE A 89 6.43 -5.38 19.48
N ALA A 90 7.45 -5.86 20.20
CA ALA A 90 8.67 -6.37 19.60
C ALA A 90 8.54 -7.87 19.33
N LEU A 91 9.02 -8.31 18.16
CA LEU A 91 9.01 -9.69 17.71
C LEU A 91 10.44 -10.16 17.51
N SER A 92 10.76 -11.36 18.00
CA SER A 92 12.05 -11.99 17.76
C SER A 92 11.95 -13.51 17.89
N GLY A 93 12.94 -14.22 17.36
CA GLY A 93 13.07 -15.64 17.57
C GLY A 93 13.57 -16.39 16.37
N LYS A 94 13.50 -17.71 16.44
CA LYS A 94 13.89 -18.60 15.36
C LYS A 94 13.09 -19.90 15.34
N VAL A 95 12.95 -20.44 14.15
CA VAL A 95 12.47 -21.79 13.87
C VAL A 95 13.58 -22.51 13.12
N SER A 96 13.99 -23.68 13.60
CA SER A 96 15.09 -24.43 13.01
C SER A 96 14.76 -25.91 12.84
N THR A 97 15.22 -26.45 11.73
CA THR A 97 15.30 -27.88 11.42
C THR A 97 16.76 -28.25 11.21
N ASP A 98 17.05 -29.52 10.90
CA ASP A 98 18.40 -29.96 10.55
C ASP A 98 18.91 -29.40 9.20
N SER A 99 18.03 -28.80 8.37
CA SER A 99 18.37 -28.32 7.03
C SER A 99 18.20 -26.82 6.84
N ILE A 100 17.33 -26.18 7.61
CA ILE A 100 16.96 -24.77 7.45
C ILE A 100 16.79 -24.12 8.82
N THR A 101 17.33 -22.90 8.97
CA THR A 101 17.01 -21.99 10.07
C THR A 101 16.32 -20.75 9.53
N MET A 102 15.20 -20.38 10.13
CA MET A 102 14.51 -19.11 9.93
C MET A 102 14.59 -18.32 11.24
N ALA A 103 14.99 -17.06 11.18
CA ALA A 103 15.05 -16.15 12.32
C ALA A 103 14.23 -14.89 12.03
N VAL A 104 13.39 -14.50 12.99
CA VAL A 104 12.86 -13.15 13.10
C VAL A 104 13.86 -12.37 13.92
N ASN A 105 14.55 -11.44 13.28
CA ASN A 105 15.66 -10.71 13.87
C ASN A 105 15.17 -9.58 14.77
N ASP A 106 16.03 -9.22 15.73
CA ASP A 106 15.82 -8.07 16.59
C ASP A 106 15.57 -6.80 15.76
N GLY A 107 14.67 -5.94 16.26
CA GLY A 107 14.17 -4.78 15.54
C GLY A 107 12.86 -5.01 14.78
N SER A 108 12.42 -6.27 14.63
CA SER A 108 11.07 -6.56 14.15
C SER A 108 10.04 -6.11 15.19
N LYS A 109 9.00 -5.40 14.75
CA LYS A 109 8.04 -4.74 15.64
C LYS A 109 6.72 -4.43 14.95
N VAL A 110 5.70 -4.17 15.77
CA VAL A 110 4.42 -3.60 15.36
C VAL A 110 4.08 -2.48 16.32
N ILE A 111 3.96 -1.26 15.81
CA ILE A 111 3.58 -0.06 16.55
C ILE A 111 2.35 0.54 15.89
N ALA A 112 1.37 0.96 16.70
CA ALA A 112 0.26 1.79 16.25
C ALA A 112 -0.34 2.55 17.44
N ALA A 113 -0.88 3.74 17.17
CA ALA A 113 -1.68 4.50 18.12
C ALA A 113 -3.05 4.80 17.51
N LEU A 114 -4.11 4.57 18.27
CA LEU A 114 -5.50 4.91 17.95
C LEU A 114 -5.91 6.10 18.82
N SER A 115 -6.62 7.04 18.22
CA SER A 115 -7.31 8.15 18.88
C SER A 115 -8.77 8.10 18.46
N VAL A 116 -9.67 8.22 19.44
CA VAL A 116 -11.12 8.18 19.29
C VAL A 116 -11.70 9.45 19.89
N ASP A 117 -12.53 10.15 19.15
CA ASP A 117 -13.40 11.22 19.65
C ASP A 117 -14.71 11.15 18.87
N GLU A 118 -15.65 10.38 19.41
CA GLU A 118 -16.97 10.15 18.84
C GLU A 118 -18.03 10.59 19.85
N GLU A 119 -19.07 11.24 19.37
CA GLU A 119 -20.21 11.62 20.18
C GLU A 119 -21.50 11.53 19.37
N GLY A 120 -22.56 11.18 20.06
CA GLY A 120 -23.88 11.13 19.45
C GLY A 120 -24.98 11.47 20.42
N ARG A 121 -26.11 11.88 19.87
CA ARG A 121 -27.26 12.31 20.65
C ARG A 121 -28.56 11.97 19.95
N GLU A 122 -29.39 11.24 20.67
CA GLU A 122 -30.77 10.98 20.31
C GLU A 122 -31.75 11.82 21.15
N SER A 123 -32.85 12.23 20.55
CA SER A 123 -33.97 12.88 21.24
C SER A 123 -35.30 12.35 20.69
N GLN A 124 -36.14 11.85 21.59
CA GLN A 124 -37.43 11.27 21.27
C GLN A 124 -38.57 11.98 22.02
N THR A 125 -39.30 12.82 21.29
CA THR A 125 -40.51 13.49 21.79
C THR A 125 -41.73 13.07 20.96
N THR A 126 -42.37 14.00 20.26
CA THR A 126 -43.33 13.71 19.17
C THR A 126 -42.64 13.49 17.83
N SER A 127 -41.36 13.83 17.74
CA SER A 127 -40.40 13.53 16.68
C SER A 127 -39.21 12.76 17.24
N TRP A 128 -38.46 12.07 16.39
CA TRP A 128 -37.18 11.46 16.71
C TRP A 128 -36.08 12.20 15.94
N SER A 129 -34.97 12.50 16.61
CA SER A 129 -33.77 13.03 15.96
C SER A 129 -32.54 12.37 16.54
N GLU A 130 -31.55 12.13 15.71
CA GLU A 130 -30.25 11.56 16.04
C GLU A 130 -29.17 12.38 15.33
N GLU A 131 -28.18 12.83 16.09
CA GLU A 131 -27.01 13.54 15.58
C GLU A 131 -25.79 12.77 16.06
N ASP A 132 -25.00 12.22 15.14
CA ASP A 132 -23.77 11.48 15.43
C ASP A 132 -22.59 12.15 14.74
N SER A 133 -21.45 12.21 15.40
CA SER A 133 -20.22 12.69 14.78
C SER A 133 -19.02 12.03 15.40
N GLY A 134 -17.98 11.84 14.62
CA GLY A 134 -16.81 11.15 15.14
C GLY A 134 -15.55 11.39 14.35
N LEU A 135 -14.44 11.20 15.05
CA LEU A 135 -13.10 11.13 14.52
C LEU A 135 -12.42 9.88 15.06
N LEU A 136 -12.09 8.99 14.13
CA LEU A 136 -11.24 7.84 14.38
C LEU A 136 -9.91 8.07 13.66
N LYS A 137 -8.81 8.01 14.39
CA LYS A 137 -7.48 8.31 13.87
C LYS A 137 -6.46 7.29 14.33
N VAL A 138 -5.86 6.57 13.39
CA VAL A 138 -4.69 5.72 13.61
C VAL A 138 -3.44 6.46 13.14
N THR A 139 -2.43 6.54 13.99
CA THR A 139 -1.15 7.22 13.72
C THR A 139 0.04 6.38 14.10
N GLY A 140 1.19 6.72 13.52
CA GLY A 140 2.46 6.10 13.85
C GLY A 140 2.45 4.60 13.63
N VAL A 141 1.71 4.14 12.59
CA VAL A 141 1.73 2.74 12.19
C VAL A 141 3.13 2.44 11.69
N ASP A 142 3.80 1.48 12.32
CA ASP A 142 5.12 1.00 11.94
C ASP A 142 5.19 -0.49 12.26
N ALA A 143 4.94 -1.30 11.24
CA ALA A 143 5.09 -2.73 11.26
C ALA A 143 6.31 -3.12 10.42
N ALA A 144 7.39 -3.50 11.10
CA ALA A 144 8.64 -3.90 10.48
C ALA A 144 8.95 -5.34 10.84
N LEU A 145 9.30 -6.15 9.86
CA LEU A 145 9.71 -7.54 10.02
C LEU A 145 11.04 -7.74 9.31
N THR A 146 12.07 -8.09 10.07
CA THR A 146 13.38 -8.47 9.54
C THR A 146 13.56 -9.97 9.71
N VAL A 147 13.81 -10.68 8.61
CA VAL A 147 13.91 -12.15 8.60
C VAL A 147 15.23 -12.59 8.00
N THR A 148 15.85 -13.60 8.59
CA THR A 148 16.92 -14.38 7.97
C THR A 148 16.46 -15.81 7.75
N ILE A 149 16.65 -16.35 6.56
CA ILE A 149 16.47 -17.77 6.24
C ILE A 149 17.82 -18.31 5.78
N ALA A 150 18.32 -19.38 6.36
CA ALA A 150 19.62 -19.94 5.99
C ALA A 150 19.56 -21.46 5.90
N GLN A 151 20.19 -22.01 4.87
CA GLN A 151 20.49 -23.44 4.83
C GLN A 151 21.51 -23.80 5.91
N VAL A 152 21.33 -24.97 6.51
CA VAL A 152 22.29 -25.54 7.44
C VAL A 152 23.32 -26.33 6.64
N ALA A 153 24.59 -26.00 6.80
CA ALA A 153 25.68 -26.71 6.14
C ALA A 153 25.65 -28.21 6.47
N SER A 154 25.89 -29.05 5.46
CA SER A 154 25.89 -30.50 5.59
C SER A 154 26.96 -31.12 4.70
N THR A 155 27.05 -32.46 4.67
CA THR A 155 27.93 -33.16 3.73
C THR A 155 27.53 -32.97 2.27
N GLU A 156 26.25 -32.66 2.01
CA GLU A 156 25.69 -32.44 0.67
C GLU A 156 25.61 -30.95 0.33
N VAL A 157 25.50 -30.08 1.35
CA VAL A 157 25.43 -28.62 1.21
C VAL A 157 26.70 -28.00 1.78
N THR A 158 27.73 -27.87 0.94
CA THR A 158 29.04 -27.32 1.33
C THR A 158 29.12 -25.80 1.23
N ASP A 159 28.24 -25.18 0.46
CA ASP A 159 28.12 -23.72 0.28
C ASP A 159 26.65 -23.32 0.49
N PRO A 160 26.22 -23.15 1.76
CA PRO A 160 24.83 -22.88 2.08
C PRO A 160 24.40 -21.49 1.61
N ILE A 161 23.18 -21.42 1.09
CA ILE A 161 22.55 -20.15 0.70
C ILE A 161 21.79 -19.58 1.91
N SER A 162 21.90 -18.27 2.09
CA SER A 162 21.08 -17.47 3.00
C SER A 162 20.23 -16.45 2.25
N PHE A 163 19.15 -16.04 2.89
CA PHE A 163 18.30 -14.92 2.55
C PHE A 163 18.21 -14.01 3.77
N GLU A 164 18.45 -12.72 3.59
CA GLU A 164 18.15 -11.68 4.58
C GLU A 164 17.14 -10.71 3.97
N GLY A 165 16.01 -10.52 4.62
CA GLY A 165 14.93 -9.69 4.09
C GLY A 165 14.28 -8.81 5.12
N LYS A 166 13.63 -7.76 4.64
CA LYS A 166 12.86 -6.80 5.41
C LYS A 166 11.51 -6.54 4.73
N LEU A 167 10.45 -6.63 5.50
CA LEU A 167 9.12 -6.16 5.16
C LEU A 167 8.81 -4.99 6.10
N ALA A 168 8.44 -3.83 5.56
CA ALA A 168 8.01 -2.70 6.36
C ALA A 168 6.71 -2.12 5.81
N LEU A 169 5.75 -1.88 6.70
CA LEU A 169 4.50 -1.17 6.46
C LEU A 169 4.46 -0.01 7.44
N ALA A 170 4.25 1.20 6.95
CA ALA A 170 4.06 2.36 7.81
C ALA A 170 2.95 3.27 7.30
N ALA A 171 2.31 3.99 8.21
CA ALA A 171 1.35 5.04 7.88
C ALA A 171 1.44 6.15 8.94
N GLU A 172 1.50 7.40 8.48
CA GLU A 172 1.49 8.56 9.39
C GLU A 172 0.08 8.82 9.91
N LEU A 173 -0.91 8.70 9.01
CA LEU A 173 -2.32 8.93 9.30
C LEU A 173 -3.21 7.95 8.53
N LEU A 174 -4.09 7.27 9.25
CA LEU A 174 -5.31 6.68 8.71
C LEU A 174 -6.45 7.26 9.53
N SER A 175 -7.36 8.03 8.93
CA SER A 175 -8.47 8.61 9.67
C SER A 175 -9.79 8.55 8.93
N MET A 176 -10.85 8.47 9.73
CA MET A 176 -12.23 8.57 9.30
C MET A 176 -12.89 9.62 10.17
N GLN A 177 -13.46 10.65 9.54
CA GLN A 177 -14.26 11.67 10.19
C GLN A 177 -15.67 11.59 9.64
N TYR A 178 -16.69 11.51 10.49
CA TYR A 178 -18.07 11.49 10.03
C TYR A 178 -18.92 12.49 10.83
N ASN A 179 -20.03 12.87 10.22
CA ASN A 179 -21.10 13.65 10.82
C ASN A 179 -22.40 13.21 10.16
N GLU A 180 -23.33 12.70 10.94
CA GLU A 180 -24.63 12.19 10.51
C GLU A 180 -25.73 12.89 11.31
N ASN A 181 -26.84 13.20 10.66
CA ASN A 181 -28.00 13.80 11.27
C ASN A 181 -29.26 13.21 10.64
N ASN A 182 -30.01 12.49 11.47
CA ASN A 182 -31.27 11.86 11.13
C ASN A 182 -32.41 12.57 11.87
N GLN A 183 -33.49 12.89 11.16
CA GLN A 183 -34.70 13.46 11.75
C GLN A 183 -35.94 12.80 11.20
N TYR A 184 -36.76 12.28 12.09
CA TYR A 184 -38.08 11.74 11.81
C TYR A 184 -39.15 12.61 12.46
N GLU A 185 -40.03 13.17 11.64
CA GLU A 185 -41.20 13.88 12.11
C GLU A 185 -42.47 13.12 11.74
N SER A 186 -43.40 13.02 12.69
CA SER A 186 -44.74 12.51 12.43
C SER A 186 -45.78 13.49 12.95
N SER A 187 -46.81 13.75 12.15
CA SER A 187 -47.92 14.61 12.52
C SER A 187 -49.23 13.90 12.25
N GLN A 188 -50.14 13.98 13.24
CA GLN A 188 -51.49 13.47 13.13
C GLN A 188 -52.48 14.64 13.25
N ASN A 189 -53.19 14.94 12.17
CA ASN A 189 -54.20 15.99 12.14
C ASN A 189 -55.54 15.40 11.68
N GLY A 190 -56.36 14.96 12.63
CA GLY A 190 -57.60 14.21 12.35
C GLY A 190 -57.31 12.79 11.86
N ASP A 191 -57.94 12.39 10.75
CA ASP A 191 -57.71 11.08 10.09
C ASP A 191 -56.48 11.06 9.16
N ASN A 192 -55.80 12.20 8.99
CA ASN A 192 -54.62 12.30 8.11
C ASN A 192 -53.33 12.09 8.93
N TYR A 193 -52.53 11.13 8.47
CA TYR A 193 -51.19 10.84 8.95
C TYR A 193 -50.17 11.32 7.93
N THR A 194 -49.23 12.17 8.35
CA THR A 194 -48.04 12.52 7.57
C THR A 194 -46.80 12.19 8.38
N SER A 195 -45.83 11.57 7.72
CA SER A 195 -44.48 11.36 8.28
C SER A 195 -43.43 11.76 7.27
N SER A 196 -42.38 12.40 7.75
CA SER A 196 -41.17 12.71 7.01
C SER A 196 -39.95 12.17 7.72
N ASN A 197 -38.95 11.76 6.95
CA ASN A 197 -37.63 11.39 7.44
C ASN A 197 -36.58 12.15 6.62
N THR A 198 -35.61 12.78 7.27
CA THR A 198 -34.41 13.33 6.64
C THR A 198 -33.20 12.63 7.21
N ASP A 199 -32.33 12.12 6.36
CA ASP A 199 -31.06 11.49 6.70
C ASP A 199 -29.98 12.22 5.90
N GLN A 200 -29.12 12.95 6.58
CA GLN A 200 -28.05 13.71 5.95
C GLN A 200 -26.75 13.51 6.71
N GLY A 201 -25.65 13.44 5.97
CA GLY A 201 -24.36 13.26 6.60
C GLY A 201 -23.20 13.46 5.65
N SER A 202 -22.01 13.34 6.21
CA SER A 202 -20.75 13.34 5.50
C SER A 202 -19.77 12.40 6.17
N GLU A 203 -19.02 11.66 5.38
CA GLU A 203 -17.89 10.84 5.81
C GLU A 203 -16.65 11.29 5.04
N THR A 204 -15.55 11.53 5.74
CA THR A 204 -14.25 11.89 5.18
C THR A 204 -13.20 10.88 5.60
N ILE A 205 -12.68 10.15 4.63
CA ILE A 205 -11.56 9.23 4.80
C ILE A 205 -10.27 9.97 4.42
N SER A 206 -9.22 9.85 5.23
CA SER A 206 -7.91 10.40 4.92
C SER A 206 -6.80 9.39 5.19
N VAL A 207 -5.88 9.26 4.23
CA VAL A 207 -4.71 8.39 4.31
C VAL A 207 -3.49 9.21 3.96
N ASP A 208 -2.51 9.23 4.86
CA ASP A 208 -1.26 9.95 4.66
C ASP A 208 -0.03 9.15 5.10
N GLY A 209 1.06 9.34 4.35
CA GLY A 209 2.35 8.68 4.58
C GLY A 209 2.28 7.15 4.57
N LEU A 210 1.36 6.54 3.81
CA LEU A 210 1.25 5.09 3.68
C LEU A 210 2.44 4.58 2.86
N THR A 211 3.28 3.75 3.45
CA THR A 211 4.41 3.12 2.78
C THR A 211 4.39 1.61 2.97
N ALA A 212 4.79 0.89 1.93
CA ALA A 212 5.01 -0.54 1.97
C ALA A 212 6.31 -0.86 1.25
N SER A 213 7.22 -1.56 1.90
CA SER A 213 8.47 -1.99 1.27
C SER A 213 8.80 -3.43 1.57
N LEU A 214 9.33 -4.11 0.56
CA LEU A 214 9.87 -5.46 0.65
C LEU A 214 11.28 -5.41 0.05
N SER A 215 12.28 -5.78 0.83
CA SER A 215 13.66 -5.89 0.36
C SER A 215 14.29 -7.18 0.84
N GLY A 216 15.28 -7.67 0.12
CA GLY A 216 16.10 -8.75 0.61
C GLY A 216 17.23 -9.13 -0.31
N LYS A 217 18.12 -9.96 0.22
CA LYS A 217 19.34 -10.43 -0.42
C LYS A 217 19.44 -11.94 -0.26
N PHE A 218 19.51 -12.66 -1.37
CA PHE A 218 20.03 -14.02 -1.40
C PHE A 218 21.54 -13.98 -1.54
N SER A 219 22.25 -14.80 -0.79
CA SER A 219 23.71 -14.88 -0.89
C SER A 219 24.25 -16.25 -0.51
N ASN A 220 25.38 -16.62 -1.10
CA ASN A 220 26.26 -17.68 -0.62
C ASN A 220 27.68 -17.12 -0.43
N SER A 221 28.70 -17.97 -0.40
CA SER A 221 30.09 -17.51 -0.19
C SER A 221 30.66 -16.64 -1.32
N ALA A 222 30.08 -16.67 -2.53
CA ALA A 222 30.67 -16.04 -3.72
C ALA A 222 29.69 -15.19 -4.56
N ASN A 223 28.38 -15.32 -4.34
CA ASN A 223 27.36 -14.69 -5.18
C ASN A 223 26.29 -14.05 -4.31
N SER A 224 25.69 -12.98 -4.82
CA SER A 224 24.50 -12.40 -4.23
C SER A 224 23.51 -11.81 -5.23
N LEU A 225 22.24 -11.85 -4.82
CA LEU A 225 21.11 -11.29 -5.54
C LEU A 225 20.33 -10.42 -4.56
N GLU A 226 20.27 -9.12 -4.80
CA GLU A 226 19.53 -8.17 -3.98
C GLU A 226 18.34 -7.61 -4.77
N ALA A 227 17.18 -7.57 -4.13
CA ALA A 227 15.97 -7.00 -4.71
C ALA A 227 15.23 -6.18 -3.66
N SER A 228 14.68 -5.05 -4.08
CA SER A 228 13.79 -4.24 -3.26
C SER A 228 12.66 -3.64 -4.08
N VAL A 229 11.47 -3.59 -3.49
CA VAL A 229 10.33 -2.83 -3.98
C VAL A 229 9.81 -1.96 -2.84
N ALA A 230 9.50 -0.71 -3.14
CA ALA A 230 8.88 0.23 -2.23
C ALA A 230 7.70 0.90 -2.92
N LEU A 231 6.62 1.06 -2.18
CA LEU A 231 5.40 1.75 -2.55
C LEU A 231 5.19 2.85 -1.52
N ALA A 232 4.84 4.04 -1.96
CA ALA A 232 4.42 5.13 -1.09
C ALA A 232 3.16 5.79 -1.64
N VAL A 233 2.22 6.12 -0.75
CA VAL A 233 0.99 6.84 -1.06
C VAL A 233 0.76 7.89 0.04
N SER A 234 0.43 9.11 -0.36
CA SER A 234 0.25 10.23 0.57
C SER A 234 -0.80 11.20 0.03
N GLY A 235 -1.44 11.94 0.95
CA GLY A 235 -2.41 12.98 0.60
C GLY A 235 -3.75 12.48 0.06
N PHE A 236 -4.12 11.21 0.31
CA PHE A 236 -5.45 10.72 -0.07
C PHE A 236 -6.50 11.29 0.91
N LYS A 237 -7.50 11.97 0.37
CA LYS A 237 -8.65 12.47 1.12
C LYS A 237 -9.90 12.38 0.25
N GLU A 238 -10.90 11.64 0.71
CA GLU A 238 -12.18 11.48 0.01
C GLU A 238 -13.31 11.85 0.98
N THR A 239 -14.24 12.68 0.53
CA THR A 239 -15.42 13.08 1.30
C THR A 239 -16.68 12.66 0.56
N CYS A 240 -17.45 11.74 1.15
CA CYS A 240 -18.78 11.36 0.71
C CYS A 240 -19.80 12.18 1.49
N SER A 241 -20.80 12.75 0.83
CA SER A 241 -21.93 13.42 1.48
C SER A 241 -23.24 12.83 0.99
N TRP A 242 -24.25 12.75 1.85
CA TRP A 242 -25.58 12.31 1.47
C TRP A 242 -26.64 13.21 2.10
N ASN A 243 -27.78 13.30 1.42
CA ASN A 243 -28.94 14.03 1.89
C ASN A 243 -30.20 13.39 1.30
N ASN A 244 -30.86 12.59 2.14
CA ASN A 244 -32.00 11.75 1.81
C ASN A 244 -33.24 12.28 2.51
N GLU A 245 -34.22 12.77 1.76
CA GLU A 245 -35.52 13.19 2.29
C GLU A 245 -36.65 12.25 1.81
N TRP A 246 -37.42 11.74 2.76
CA TRP A 246 -38.54 10.84 2.55
C TRP A 246 -39.80 11.48 3.10
N THR A 247 -40.84 11.59 2.28
CA THR A 247 -42.20 11.87 2.75
C THR A 247 -43.08 10.69 2.39
N TYR A 248 -43.95 10.24 3.31
CA TYR A 248 -44.93 9.18 3.01
C TYR A 248 -46.10 9.75 2.19
N THR A 249 -45.79 10.22 0.98
CA THR A 249 -46.72 10.58 -0.10
C THR A 249 -46.19 9.96 -1.40
N PRO A 250 -47.05 9.45 -2.31
CA PRO A 250 -46.57 8.66 -3.43
C PRO A 250 -45.80 9.56 -4.42
N ALA A 251 -44.49 9.29 -4.52
CA ALA A 251 -43.52 9.81 -5.48
C ALA A 251 -42.68 11.03 -5.04
N THR A 252 -41.48 10.75 -4.51
CA THR A 252 -40.24 11.50 -4.83
C THR A 252 -39.07 10.52 -4.82
N GLY A 253 -38.20 10.62 -5.83
CA GLY A 253 -37.08 9.72 -6.07
C GLY A 253 -35.80 10.13 -5.32
N HIS A 254 -34.86 9.19 -5.31
CA HIS A 254 -33.60 9.21 -4.53
C HIS A 254 -32.44 9.80 -5.32
N SER A 255 -31.50 10.44 -4.63
CA SER A 255 -30.15 10.71 -5.15
C SER A 255 -29.15 10.67 -4.00
N ASP A 256 -28.39 9.58 -3.90
CA ASP A 256 -27.12 9.59 -3.18
C ASP A 256 -26.11 10.29 -4.11
N ASP A 257 -25.53 11.40 -3.67
CA ASP A 257 -24.49 12.10 -4.42
C ASP A 257 -23.16 11.96 -3.70
N CYS A 258 -22.46 10.86 -3.99
CA CYS A 258 -21.03 10.79 -3.75
C CYS A 258 -20.33 11.71 -4.77
N SER A 259 -20.58 13.01 -4.70
CA SER A 259 -19.78 13.97 -5.43
C SER A 259 -18.49 14.17 -4.66
N LEU A 260 -17.38 14.19 -5.40
CA LEU A 260 -16.08 14.64 -4.93
C LEU A 260 -16.08 16.17 -5.19
N PRO A 261 -16.67 16.99 -4.31
CA PRO A 261 -17.12 18.34 -4.70
C PRO A 261 -15.94 19.32 -4.78
N ASP A 262 -14.79 18.91 -4.25
CA ASP A 262 -13.54 19.64 -4.17
C ASP A 262 -12.40 18.89 -4.91
N GLU A 263 -12.69 18.30 -6.07
CA GLU A 263 -11.64 17.75 -6.94
C GLU A 263 -10.95 18.84 -7.75
N THR A 264 -9.71 19.13 -7.38
CA THR A 264 -8.77 19.81 -8.28
C THR A 264 -7.59 18.89 -8.56
N ALA A 265 -6.93 19.06 -9.71
CA ALA A 265 -5.76 18.26 -10.10
C ALA A 265 -4.64 18.24 -9.03
N GLU A 266 -4.63 19.24 -8.13
CA GLU A 266 -3.68 19.43 -7.03
C GLU A 266 -4.08 18.71 -5.73
N GLN A 267 -5.32 18.25 -5.57
CA GLN A 267 -5.86 17.63 -4.34
C GLN A 267 -5.87 16.10 -4.35
N TYR A 268 -5.35 15.47 -5.41
CA TYR A 268 -5.29 14.02 -5.53
C TYR A 268 -4.06 13.42 -4.83
N ALA A 269 -4.19 12.17 -4.36
CA ALA A 269 -3.11 11.43 -3.71
C ALA A 269 -1.86 11.36 -4.61
N SER A 270 -0.69 11.53 -4.00
CA SER A 270 0.58 11.16 -4.62
C SER A 270 0.82 9.66 -4.40
N ALA A 271 1.30 8.98 -5.44
CA ALA A 271 1.71 7.58 -5.37
C ALA A 271 3.08 7.43 -6.04
N SER A 272 3.98 6.67 -5.42
CA SER A 272 5.26 6.30 -6.03
C SER A 272 5.56 4.82 -5.85
N ILE A 273 6.24 4.27 -6.86
CA ILE A 273 6.72 2.89 -6.91
C ILE A 273 8.19 2.98 -7.25
N SER A 274 9.03 2.41 -6.39
CA SER A 274 10.46 2.25 -6.63
C SER A 274 10.79 0.77 -6.60
N ALA A 275 11.45 0.28 -7.64
CA ALA A 275 11.91 -1.09 -7.75
C ALA A 275 13.41 -1.09 -8.07
N ARG A 276 14.17 -1.91 -7.35
CA ARG A 276 15.59 -2.09 -7.57
C ARG A 276 15.96 -3.55 -7.55
N LEU A 277 16.84 -3.94 -8.47
CA LEU A 277 17.36 -5.28 -8.61
C LEU A 277 18.87 -5.17 -8.86
N SER A 278 19.67 -5.93 -8.12
CA SER A 278 21.12 -5.92 -8.23
C SER A 278 21.67 -7.34 -8.18
N PHE A 279 22.60 -7.63 -9.08
CA PHE A 279 23.27 -8.93 -9.20
C PHE A 279 24.77 -8.77 -9.02
N ASP A 280 25.34 -9.65 -8.20
CA ASP A 280 26.77 -9.83 -8.01
C ASP A 280 27.05 -11.34 -8.12
N VAL A 281 27.61 -11.77 -9.25
CA VAL A 281 27.78 -13.19 -9.58
C VAL A 281 29.22 -13.42 -10.02
N ASP A 282 29.90 -14.37 -9.37
CA ASP A 282 31.27 -14.73 -9.70
C ASP A 282 31.37 -15.18 -11.18
N GLY A 283 32.33 -14.60 -11.90
CA GLY A 283 32.50 -14.80 -13.35
C GLY A 283 31.76 -13.81 -14.25
N ILE A 284 30.94 -12.91 -13.71
CA ILE A 284 30.51 -11.68 -14.39
C ILE A 284 31.42 -10.56 -13.89
N GLU A 285 32.25 -9.97 -14.76
CA GLU A 285 33.30 -9.01 -14.34
C GLU A 285 32.76 -7.72 -13.71
N ASP A 286 31.49 -7.38 -13.92
CA ASP A 286 30.90 -6.12 -13.48
C ASP A 286 29.44 -6.31 -13.02
N ASP A 287 29.07 -5.59 -11.95
CA ASP A 287 27.73 -5.61 -11.37
C ASP A 287 26.65 -5.19 -12.38
N VAL A 288 25.52 -5.90 -12.35
CA VAL A 288 24.32 -5.53 -13.11
C VAL A 288 23.28 -5.00 -12.15
N ALA A 289 22.80 -3.78 -12.37
CA ALA A 289 21.76 -3.15 -11.57
C ALA A 289 20.65 -2.59 -12.46
N LEU A 290 19.41 -2.85 -12.07
CA LEU A 290 18.21 -2.25 -12.64
C LEU A 290 17.53 -1.42 -11.54
N VAL A 291 17.25 -0.16 -11.81
CA VAL A 291 16.42 0.71 -10.97
C VAL A 291 15.27 1.21 -11.82
N ALA A 292 14.04 1.10 -11.31
CA ALA A 292 12.86 1.61 -11.95
C ALA A 292 12.06 2.42 -10.93
N ASP A 293 11.87 3.70 -11.23
CA ASP A 293 11.15 4.64 -10.38
C ASP A 293 9.96 5.20 -11.18
N ILE A 294 8.77 5.05 -10.63
CA ILE A 294 7.52 5.57 -11.20
C ILE A 294 6.86 6.41 -10.13
N GLU A 295 6.69 7.69 -10.41
CA GLU A 295 5.98 8.64 -9.55
C GLU A 295 4.73 9.13 -10.27
N ARG A 296 3.65 9.31 -9.51
CA ARG A 296 2.45 10.00 -9.95
C ARG A 296 2.02 10.98 -8.87
N THR A 297 1.84 12.22 -9.25
CA THR A 297 1.26 13.28 -8.43
C THR A 297 -0.04 13.72 -9.10
N GLY A 298 -1.15 13.61 -8.37
CA GLY A 298 -2.43 14.05 -8.88
C GLY A 298 -3.02 13.13 -9.98
N LEU A 299 -3.94 13.67 -10.77
CA LEU A 299 -4.56 12.95 -11.89
C LEU A 299 -3.70 12.92 -13.16
N GLU A 300 -2.82 13.90 -13.35
CA GLU A 300 -2.29 14.26 -14.66
C GLU A 300 -0.76 14.09 -14.79
N SER A 301 0.00 14.22 -13.69
CA SER A 301 1.46 14.19 -13.73
C SER A 301 2.04 12.86 -13.21
N GLY A 302 2.52 12.02 -14.11
CA GLY A 302 3.43 10.91 -13.84
C GLY A 302 4.84 11.10 -14.43
N ILE A 303 5.85 10.56 -13.76
CA ILE A 303 7.24 10.47 -14.20
C ILE A 303 7.66 9.01 -14.07
N ALA A 304 8.32 8.46 -15.07
CA ALA A 304 8.90 7.12 -15.02
C ALA A 304 10.35 7.18 -15.50
N SER A 305 11.25 6.60 -14.71
CA SER A 305 12.66 6.46 -15.04
C SER A 305 13.10 5.00 -14.85
N ILE A 306 13.92 4.48 -15.78
CA ILE A 306 14.48 3.14 -15.73
C ILE A 306 15.98 3.20 -16.05
N ASP A 307 16.80 2.93 -15.04
CA ASP A 307 18.25 2.85 -15.16
C ASP A 307 18.72 1.40 -15.20
N LEU A 308 19.46 1.05 -16.24
CA LEU A 308 20.20 -0.21 -16.36
C LEU A 308 21.70 0.09 -16.34
N THR A 309 22.38 -0.33 -15.27
CA THR A 309 23.84 -0.34 -15.18
C THR A 309 24.36 -1.74 -15.45
N TYR A 310 25.36 -1.86 -16.32
CA TYR A 310 26.06 -3.11 -16.63
C TYR A 310 27.48 -2.80 -17.10
N GLY A 311 28.51 -3.50 -16.63
CA GLY A 311 29.84 -3.31 -17.23
C GLY A 311 30.47 -1.93 -17.04
N GLY A 312 30.09 -1.20 -15.97
CA GLY A 312 30.39 0.23 -15.81
C GLY A 312 29.71 1.17 -16.82
N LYS A 313 28.76 0.66 -17.61
CA LYS A 313 27.95 1.42 -18.58
C LYS A 313 26.55 1.63 -18.03
N LEU A 314 25.96 2.76 -18.41
CA LEU A 314 24.58 3.13 -18.11
C LEU A 314 23.73 3.12 -19.39
N LEU A 315 22.49 2.67 -19.25
CA LEU A 315 21.38 2.91 -20.16
C LEU A 315 20.24 3.46 -19.32
N ASP A 316 19.78 4.65 -19.65
CA ASP A 316 18.83 5.45 -18.88
C ASP A 316 17.61 5.73 -19.77
N PHE A 317 16.43 5.32 -19.30
CA PHE A 317 15.17 5.62 -19.95
C PHE A 317 14.39 6.60 -19.07
N ASP A 318 13.95 7.70 -19.67
CA ASP A 318 13.16 8.73 -19.00
C ASP A 318 11.87 9.01 -19.76
N PHE A 319 10.79 9.14 -18.99
CA PHE A 319 9.47 9.49 -19.47
C PHE A 319 8.76 10.43 -18.48
N ASN A 320 8.19 11.50 -19.00
CA ASN A 320 7.41 12.44 -18.21
C ASN A 320 6.07 12.70 -18.90
N THR A 321 4.97 12.50 -18.20
CA THR A 321 3.62 12.81 -18.70
C THR A 321 3.42 14.29 -19.03
N ASN A 322 4.22 15.22 -18.48
CA ASN A 322 4.22 16.62 -18.91
C ASN A 322 4.70 16.78 -20.37
N ASP A 323 5.37 15.77 -20.94
CA ASP A 323 5.69 15.71 -22.36
C ASP A 323 4.53 15.16 -23.21
N ILE A 324 3.40 14.79 -22.59
CA ILE A 324 2.14 14.53 -23.26
C ILE A 324 1.48 15.88 -23.57
N VAL A 325 1.30 16.18 -24.84
CA VAL A 325 0.63 17.40 -25.31
C VAL A 325 -0.63 17.02 -26.06
N GLU A 326 -1.78 17.36 -25.49
CA GLU A 326 -3.08 17.22 -26.15
C GLU A 326 -3.53 18.54 -26.78
N VAL A 327 -3.98 18.47 -28.03
CA VAL A 327 -4.57 19.58 -28.76
C VAL A 327 -5.95 19.15 -29.23
N VAL A 328 -6.98 19.69 -28.58
CA VAL A 328 -8.38 19.43 -28.93
C VAL A 328 -8.79 20.35 -30.08
N GLY A 329 -9.04 19.74 -31.24
CA GLY A 329 -9.66 20.34 -32.41
C GLY A 329 -11.18 20.34 -32.33
N VAL A 330 -11.83 20.75 -33.42
CA VAL A 330 -13.30 20.78 -33.51
C VAL A 330 -13.90 19.40 -33.77
N THR A 331 -13.11 18.47 -34.31
CA THR A 331 -13.57 17.14 -34.75
C THR A 331 -12.60 16.01 -34.40
N ASP A 332 -11.50 16.36 -33.75
CA ASP A 332 -10.35 15.51 -33.52
C ASP A 332 -9.55 16.00 -32.30
N THR A 333 -8.90 15.06 -31.61
CA THR A 333 -7.92 15.35 -30.58
C THR A 333 -6.58 14.80 -31.04
N THR A 334 -5.53 15.63 -31.02
CA THR A 334 -4.16 15.20 -31.30
C THR A 334 -3.39 15.07 -30.00
N THR A 335 -2.85 13.89 -29.71
CA THR A 335 -2.05 13.60 -28.52
C THR A 335 -0.62 13.31 -28.95
N THR A 336 0.34 14.10 -28.47
CA THR A 336 1.78 13.88 -28.71
C THR A 336 2.44 13.36 -27.45
N ILE A 337 3.11 12.22 -27.51
CA ILE A 337 3.79 11.56 -26.40
C ILE A 337 5.28 11.48 -26.71
N LYS A 338 6.15 11.85 -25.77
CA LYS A 338 7.62 11.74 -25.93
C LYS A 338 8.26 10.93 -24.80
N GLY A 339 9.31 10.18 -25.15
CA GLY A 339 10.19 9.51 -24.20
C GLY A 339 11.63 9.52 -24.69
N THR A 340 12.59 9.40 -23.78
CA THR A 340 14.02 9.47 -24.08
C THR A 340 14.77 8.25 -23.57
N LEU A 341 15.75 7.80 -24.35
CA LEU A 341 16.67 6.74 -24.00
C LEU A 341 18.11 7.23 -24.20
N THR A 342 18.90 7.30 -23.13
CA THR A 342 20.27 7.78 -23.12
C THR A 342 21.23 6.64 -22.82
N ASN A 343 22.31 6.51 -23.58
CA ASN A 343 23.37 5.55 -23.27
C ASN A 343 24.59 6.21 -22.62
N HIS A 344 25.50 5.39 -22.10
CA HIS A 344 26.77 5.81 -21.48
C HIS A 344 27.69 6.72 -22.32
N ASN A 345 27.50 6.79 -23.63
CA ASN A 345 28.27 7.67 -24.52
C ASN A 345 27.58 9.03 -24.75
N GLY A 346 26.49 9.32 -24.05
CA GLY A 346 25.70 10.53 -24.24
C GLY A 346 24.89 10.53 -25.54
N VAL A 347 24.68 9.36 -26.16
CA VAL A 347 23.76 9.22 -27.29
C VAL A 347 22.35 9.15 -26.75
N ILE A 348 21.48 10.04 -27.25
CA ILE A 348 20.09 10.16 -26.83
C ILE A 348 19.19 9.78 -28.01
N LEU A 349 18.34 8.79 -27.82
CA LEU A 349 17.20 8.49 -28.68
C LEU A 349 15.95 9.12 -28.06
N THR A 350 15.37 10.11 -28.73
CA THR A 350 14.03 10.64 -28.39
C THR A 350 13.01 9.97 -29.29
N VAL A 351 12.04 9.28 -28.70
CA VAL A 351 10.88 8.72 -29.43
C VAL A 351 9.71 9.68 -29.26
N THR A 352 8.99 9.95 -30.34
CA THR A 352 7.78 10.77 -30.36
C THR A 352 6.67 10.01 -31.05
N ASN A 353 5.60 9.72 -30.32
CA ASN A 353 4.37 9.17 -30.86
C ASN A 353 3.33 10.30 -30.99
N VAL A 354 2.61 10.34 -32.11
CA VAL A 354 1.53 11.28 -32.37
C VAL A 354 0.28 10.49 -32.72
N GLU A 355 -0.73 10.59 -31.87
CA GLU A 355 -2.05 9.98 -32.04
C GLU A 355 -3.06 11.07 -32.43
N VAL A 356 -3.96 10.73 -33.34
CA VAL A 356 -5.09 11.58 -33.74
C VAL A 356 -6.35 10.74 -33.60
N ASP A 357 -7.15 11.10 -32.61
CA ASP A 357 -8.44 10.48 -32.32
C ASP A 357 -9.55 11.34 -32.92
N TYR A 358 -10.42 10.75 -33.73
CA TYR A 358 -11.57 11.43 -34.32
C TYR A 358 -12.83 11.21 -33.47
N GLU A 359 -13.72 12.19 -33.48
CA GLU A 359 -15.00 12.06 -32.77
C GLU A 359 -15.81 10.83 -33.21
N THR A 360 -16.54 10.23 -32.26
CA THR A 360 -17.37 9.06 -32.50
C THR A 360 -18.44 9.37 -33.56
N GLY A 361 -18.37 8.69 -34.71
CA GLY A 361 -19.27 8.92 -35.85
C GLY A 361 -18.63 9.71 -37.00
N SER A 362 -17.35 10.06 -36.91
CA SER A 362 -16.53 10.55 -38.02
C SER A 362 -16.34 9.48 -39.11
N ASP A 363 -16.26 9.91 -40.38
CA ASP A 363 -15.87 9.05 -41.51
C ASP A 363 -14.34 8.79 -41.56
N LYS A 364 -13.57 9.41 -40.65
CA LYS A 364 -12.12 9.23 -40.53
C LYS A 364 -11.79 8.26 -39.42
N ALA A 365 -10.78 7.43 -39.65
CA ALA A 365 -10.25 6.51 -38.65
C ALA A 365 -9.13 7.16 -37.86
N ASP A 366 -9.00 6.77 -36.59
CA ASP A 366 -7.91 7.18 -35.73
C ASP A 366 -6.55 6.77 -36.32
N THR A 367 -5.52 7.58 -36.09
CA THR A 367 -4.18 7.34 -36.62
C THR A 367 -3.13 7.50 -35.54
N SER A 368 -2.08 6.68 -35.56
CA SER A 368 -0.92 6.81 -34.67
C SER A 368 0.35 6.72 -35.52
N VAL A 369 1.32 7.61 -35.27
CA VAL A 369 2.62 7.65 -35.96
C VAL A 369 3.72 7.77 -34.92
N THR A 370 4.65 6.82 -34.91
CA THR A 370 5.83 6.83 -34.03
C THR A 370 7.07 7.23 -34.82
N THR A 371 7.84 8.18 -34.33
CA THR A 371 9.12 8.57 -34.94
C THR A 371 10.18 8.70 -33.87
N GLY A 372 11.44 8.79 -34.27
CA GLY A 372 12.53 9.04 -33.34
C GLY A 372 13.64 9.91 -33.90
N VAL A 373 14.43 10.47 -33.00
CA VAL A 373 15.63 11.25 -33.30
C VAL A 373 16.77 10.71 -32.44
N ILE A 374 17.90 10.39 -33.07
CA ILE A 374 19.13 10.02 -32.38
C ILE A 374 20.05 11.22 -32.42
N SER A 375 20.52 11.67 -31.26
CA SER A 375 21.39 12.84 -31.11
C SER A 375 22.56 12.57 -30.16
N VAL A 376 23.62 13.37 -30.30
CA VAL A 376 24.78 13.39 -29.41
C VAL A 376 25.13 14.86 -29.17
N GLU A 377 25.27 15.27 -27.90
CA GLU A 377 25.57 16.66 -27.52
C GLU A 377 24.59 17.70 -28.13
N GLY A 378 23.33 17.30 -28.37
CA GLY A 378 22.31 18.15 -28.99
C GLY A 378 22.36 18.21 -30.52
N GLU A 379 23.32 17.56 -31.17
CA GLU A 379 23.37 17.44 -32.63
C GLU A 379 22.64 16.17 -33.10
N GLN A 380 21.68 16.35 -34.02
CA GLN A 380 20.96 15.23 -34.63
C GLN A 380 21.89 14.42 -35.54
N PHE A 381 22.00 13.14 -35.25
CA PHE A 381 22.80 12.17 -35.99
C PHE A 381 21.96 11.27 -36.90
N ALA A 382 20.74 10.93 -36.49
CA ALA A 382 19.83 10.11 -37.29
C ALA A 382 18.36 10.35 -36.95
N THR A 383 17.46 9.94 -37.84
CA THR A 383 16.01 9.86 -37.60
C THR A 383 15.52 8.42 -37.71
N VAL A 384 14.54 8.06 -36.90
CA VAL A 384 13.84 6.78 -36.95
C VAL A 384 12.43 7.02 -37.48
N SER A 385 12.05 6.34 -38.55
CA SER A 385 10.68 6.39 -39.08
C SER A 385 9.75 5.44 -38.34
N ASP A 386 8.44 5.60 -38.53
CA ASP A 386 7.40 4.69 -38.04
C ASP A 386 7.56 3.22 -38.48
N ASN A 387 8.20 3.01 -39.63
CA ASN A 387 8.52 1.66 -40.14
C ASN A 387 9.87 1.10 -39.61
N GLY A 388 10.48 1.71 -38.60
CA GLY A 388 11.76 1.28 -38.04
C GLY A 388 12.99 1.56 -38.92
N ILE A 389 12.86 2.38 -39.97
CA ILE A 389 14.00 2.80 -40.80
C ILE A 389 14.80 3.88 -40.06
N VAL A 390 16.09 3.63 -39.83
CA VAL A 390 17.04 4.60 -39.29
C VAL A 390 17.76 5.27 -40.45
N THR A 391 17.64 6.59 -40.59
CA THR A 391 18.32 7.39 -41.61
C THR A 391 19.34 8.30 -40.95
N PHE A 392 20.62 8.14 -41.28
CA PHE A 392 21.71 8.94 -40.74
C PHE A 392 21.84 10.29 -41.45
N SER A 393 22.49 11.25 -40.80
CA SER A 393 22.73 12.60 -41.32
C SER A 393 23.53 12.63 -42.63
N ASP A 394 24.29 11.57 -42.93
CA ASP A 394 25.01 11.40 -44.20
C ASP A 394 24.14 10.84 -45.35
N GLY A 395 22.85 10.59 -45.07
CA GLY A 395 21.87 10.06 -46.02
C GLY A 395 21.88 8.54 -46.18
N THR A 396 22.74 7.82 -45.45
CA THR A 396 22.69 6.35 -45.38
C THR A 396 21.53 5.89 -44.49
N PHE A 397 21.04 4.67 -44.68
CA PHE A 397 19.96 4.13 -43.87
C PHE A 397 20.11 2.64 -43.57
N VAL A 398 19.45 2.21 -42.49
CA VAL A 398 19.33 0.81 -42.07
C VAL A 398 17.86 0.52 -41.79
N SER A 399 17.40 -0.67 -42.17
CA SER A 399 16.09 -1.21 -41.75
C SER A 399 16.33 -2.11 -40.54
N LEU A 400 15.59 -1.87 -39.46
CA LEU A 400 15.52 -2.77 -38.31
C LEU A 400 14.68 -4.01 -38.61
#